data_AF-A0A2K0UF93-F1
#
_entry.id   AF-A0A2K0UF93-F1
#
_cell.length_a   1.000
_cell.length_b   1.000
_cell.length_c   1.000
_cell.angle_alpha   90.00
_cell.angle_beta   90.00
_cell.angle_gamma   90.00
#
_symmetry.space_group_name_H-M   'P 1'
#
loop_
_entity.id
_entity.type
_entity.pdbx_description
1 polymer ?
#
loop_
_entity_poly.entity_id
_entity_poly.type
_entity_poly.pdbx_seq_one_letter_code
_entity_poly.pdbx_strand_id
1 'polypeptide(L)'
;MIRRALKLRPYLETLVLKHKQEWEKDNTSKRPKRLKASAIMPAICRDANNLGDKDWAVLEAFGDILQSFEDAVKALEGDGIQQKCKQGYFESYGNVWDVIVGYEFLLAELEKAKAMVNQYPEPEHFKVNINLGWKKLDECSMDETGGQSNILQIPH
;
A
#
# COMPACT_ATOMS: atom_id res chain seq x y z
N MET A 1 6.15 -0.02 -5.91
CA MET A 1 6.40 -1.48 -5.76
C MET A 1 5.09 -2.27 -5.61
N ILE A 2 4.15 -1.82 -4.79
CA ILE A 2 2.85 -2.46 -4.56
C ILE A 2 2.03 -2.66 -5.84
N ARG A 3 1.88 -1.65 -6.72
CA ARG A 3 1.19 -1.82 -8.01
C ARG A 3 1.76 -2.94 -8.89
N ARG A 4 3.10 -3.12 -8.86
CA ARG A 4 3.75 -4.22 -9.59
C ARG A 4 3.41 -5.57 -8.96
N ALA A 5 3.41 -5.65 -7.63
CA ALA A 5 3.01 -6.86 -6.91
C ALA A 5 1.54 -7.25 -7.20
N LEU A 6 0.61 -6.30 -7.18
CA LEU A 6 -0.79 -6.52 -7.54
C LEU A 6 -0.94 -7.02 -8.98
N LYS A 7 -0.22 -6.43 -9.94
CA LYS A 7 -0.20 -6.90 -11.34
C LYS A 7 0.36 -8.31 -11.49
N LEU A 8 1.29 -8.71 -10.61
CA LEU A 8 1.92 -10.02 -10.63
C LEU A 8 1.10 -11.10 -9.91
N ARG A 9 0.13 -10.74 -9.07
CA ARG A 9 -0.72 -11.65 -8.28
C ARG A 9 -1.18 -12.90 -9.06
N PRO A 10 -1.89 -12.80 -10.21
CA PRO A 10 -2.40 -13.99 -10.90
C PRO A 10 -1.29 -14.92 -11.41
N TYR A 11 -0.13 -14.35 -11.76
CA TYR A 11 1.02 -15.12 -12.22
C TYR A 11 1.70 -15.87 -11.06
N LEU A 12 1.80 -15.22 -9.89
CA LEU A 12 2.33 -15.84 -8.68
C LEU A 12 1.43 -16.97 -8.21
N GLU A 13 0.11 -16.76 -8.14
CA GLU A 13 -0.87 -17.79 -7.78
C GLU A 13 -0.79 -18.99 -8.73
N THR A 14 -0.70 -18.73 -10.05
CA THR A 14 -0.54 -19.79 -11.06
C THR A 14 0.76 -20.56 -10.88
N LEU A 15 1.87 -19.88 -10.59
CA LEU A 15 3.17 -20.49 -10.38
C LEU A 15 3.18 -21.39 -9.14
N VAL A 16 2.64 -20.89 -8.02
CA VAL A 16 2.52 -21.66 -6.77
C VAL A 16 1.65 -22.90 -6.99
N LEU A 17 0.52 -22.76 -7.68
CA LEU A 17 -0.37 -23.87 -7.98
C LEU A 17 0.31 -24.95 -8.83
N LYS A 18 1.01 -24.56 -9.91
CA LYS A 18 1.73 -25.51 -10.77
C LYS A 18 2.82 -26.24 -9.99
N HIS A 19 3.60 -25.52 -9.20
CA HIS A 19 4.68 -26.11 -8.41
C HIS A 19 4.15 -27.08 -7.34
N LYS A 20 3.00 -26.76 -6.72
CA LYS A 20 2.31 -27.66 -5.78
C LYS A 20 1.84 -28.94 -6.47
N GLN A 21 1.22 -28.83 -7.65
CA GLN A 21 0.75 -29.99 -8.42
C GLN A 21 1.92 -30.91 -8.86
N GLU A 22 3.02 -30.32 -9.33
CA GLU A 22 4.23 -31.07 -9.69
C GLU A 22 4.81 -31.81 -8.48
N TRP A 23 4.92 -31.12 -7.34
CA TRP A 23 5.40 -31.73 -6.12
C TRP A 23 4.49 -32.87 -5.63
N GLU A 24 3.17 -32.69 -5.68
CA GLU A 24 2.21 -33.74 -5.31
C GLU A 24 2.32 -34.95 -6.22
N LYS A 25 2.49 -34.74 -7.54
CA LYS A 25 2.68 -35.82 -8.52
C LYS A 25 3.95 -36.62 -8.23
N ASP A 26 5.06 -35.96 -7.94
CA ASP A 26 6.36 -36.61 -7.66
C ASP A 26 6.38 -37.35 -6.30
N ASN A 27 5.54 -36.91 -5.36
CA ASN A 27 5.48 -37.44 -4.01
C ASN A 27 4.29 -38.36 -3.72
N THR A 28 3.41 -38.59 -4.69
CA THR A 28 2.30 -39.56 -4.57
C THR A 28 2.84 -40.99 -4.69
N SER A 29 2.56 -41.84 -3.71
CA SER A 29 2.95 -43.26 -3.76
C SER A 29 2.07 -44.06 -4.72
N LYS A 30 2.45 -45.32 -5.03
CA LYS A 30 1.64 -46.24 -5.85
C LYS A 30 0.21 -46.48 -5.34
N ARG A 31 -0.12 -46.06 -4.11
CA ARG A 31 -1.50 -46.01 -3.61
C ARG A 31 -2.05 -44.59 -3.80
N PRO A 32 -3.20 -44.43 -4.49
CA PRO A 32 -3.78 -43.11 -4.70
C PRO A 32 -4.04 -42.43 -3.35
N LYS A 33 -3.69 -41.14 -3.25
CA LYS A 33 -3.91 -40.25 -2.09
C LYS A 33 -3.02 -40.44 -0.85
N ARG A 34 -1.90 -41.19 -0.92
CA ARG A 34 -0.88 -41.16 0.15
C ARG A 34 0.44 -40.61 -0.34
N LEU A 35 0.85 -39.49 0.26
CA LEU A 35 2.19 -38.90 0.11
C LEU A 35 3.25 -39.82 0.73
N LYS A 36 4.46 -39.81 0.16
CA LYS A 36 5.63 -40.48 0.73
C LYS A 36 5.92 -39.92 2.14
N ALA A 37 6.27 -40.78 3.09
CA ALA A 37 6.57 -40.37 4.47
C ALA A 37 7.77 -39.41 4.59
N SER A 38 8.66 -39.38 3.59
CA SER A 38 9.80 -38.47 3.51
C SER A 38 9.53 -37.19 2.70
N ALA A 39 8.31 -36.98 2.21
CA ALA A 39 7.98 -35.82 1.39
C ALA A 39 7.94 -34.55 2.23
N ILE A 40 8.79 -33.57 1.90
CA ILE A 40 8.81 -32.25 2.53
C ILE A 40 8.24 -31.23 1.55
N MET A 41 7.24 -30.47 1.99
CA MET A 41 6.61 -29.46 1.16
C MET A 41 7.52 -28.23 0.98
N PRO A 42 7.75 -27.78 -0.27
CA PRO A 42 8.51 -26.57 -0.56
C PRO A 42 7.92 -25.36 0.17
N ALA A 43 8.79 -24.46 0.62
CA ALA A 43 8.37 -23.28 1.39
C ALA A 43 7.35 -22.42 0.64
N ILE A 44 7.52 -22.26 -0.67
CA ILE A 44 6.62 -21.49 -1.55
C ILE A 44 5.20 -22.06 -1.64
N CYS A 45 5.01 -23.36 -1.33
CA CYS A 45 3.71 -24.02 -1.36
C CYS A 45 3.03 -24.07 0.01
N ARG A 46 3.69 -23.60 1.08
CA ARG A 46 3.16 -23.61 2.45
C ARG A 46 2.13 -22.51 2.60
N ASP A 47 0.98 -22.84 3.18
CA ASP A 47 -0.12 -21.90 3.37
C ASP A 47 0.30 -20.68 4.21
N ALA A 48 1.22 -20.84 5.17
CA ALA A 48 1.77 -19.76 5.98
C ALA A 48 2.60 -18.71 5.18
N ASN A 49 3.08 -19.07 3.98
CA ASN A 49 3.85 -18.16 3.13
C ASN A 49 3.02 -17.58 1.98
N ASN A 50 1.73 -17.95 1.90
CA ASN A 50 0.82 -17.45 0.89
C ASN A 50 0.11 -16.19 1.43
N LEU A 51 0.07 -15.15 0.60
CA LEU A 51 -0.79 -13.99 0.84
C LEU A 51 -2.23 -14.41 0.56
N GLY A 52 -3.08 -14.35 1.57
CA GLY A 52 -4.51 -14.60 1.46
C GLY A 52 -5.25 -13.41 0.85
N ASP A 53 -6.53 -13.60 0.51
CA ASP A 53 -7.38 -12.53 -0.06
C ASP A 53 -7.42 -11.28 0.83
N LYS A 54 -7.36 -11.49 2.14
CA LYS A 54 -7.30 -10.43 3.15
C LYS A 54 -6.02 -9.61 3.05
N ASP A 55 -4.87 -10.26 2.89
CA ASP A 55 -3.56 -9.60 2.77
C ASP A 55 -3.48 -8.81 1.46
N TRP A 56 -4.04 -9.37 0.38
CA TRP A 56 -4.15 -8.69 -0.90
C TRP A 56 -5.06 -7.46 -0.84
N ALA A 57 -6.19 -7.53 -0.12
CA ALA A 57 -7.07 -6.38 0.10
C ALA A 57 -6.37 -5.27 0.90
N VAL A 58 -5.54 -5.62 1.88
CA VAL A 58 -4.70 -4.64 2.61
C VAL A 58 -3.68 -4.00 1.67
N LEU A 59 -3.01 -4.78 0.82
CA LEU A 59 -2.07 -4.26 -0.18
C LEU A 59 -2.74 -3.34 -1.21
N GLU A 60 -3.97 -3.63 -1.61
CA GLU A 60 -4.77 -2.78 -2.49
C GLU A 60 -5.10 -1.45 -1.82
N ALA A 61 -5.60 -1.48 -0.58
CA ALA A 61 -5.87 -0.28 0.20
C ALA A 61 -4.63 0.61 0.42
N PHE A 62 -3.47 0.00 0.69
CA PHE A 62 -2.20 0.75 0.74
C PHE A 62 -1.82 1.32 -0.62
N GLY A 63 -2.11 0.62 -1.71
CA GLY A 63 -1.92 1.10 -3.07
C GLY A 63 -2.70 2.38 -3.35
N ASP A 64 -3.95 2.44 -2.90
CA ASP A 64 -4.85 3.61 -3.09
C ASP A 64 -4.40 4.81 -2.25
N ILE A 65 -4.02 4.58 -0.99
CA ILE A 65 -3.47 5.65 -0.13
C ILE A 65 -2.22 6.22 -0.79
N LEU A 66 -1.26 5.37 -1.17
CA LEU A 66 0.00 5.81 -1.78
C LEU A 66 -0.19 6.48 -3.15
N GLN A 67 -1.25 6.13 -3.88
CA GLN A 67 -1.61 6.83 -5.11
C GLN A 67 -1.95 8.31 -4.82
N SER A 68 -2.72 8.58 -3.77
CA SER A 68 -3.05 9.94 -3.34
C SER A 68 -1.80 10.77 -3.00
N PHE A 69 -0.80 10.15 -2.37
CA PHE A 69 0.51 10.78 -2.12
C PHE A 69 1.27 11.06 -3.42
N GLU A 70 1.33 10.10 -4.34
CA GLU A 70 1.99 10.29 -5.63
C GLU A 70 1.33 11.42 -6.45
N ASP A 71 0.01 11.52 -6.41
CA ASP A 71 -0.74 12.54 -7.15
C ASP A 71 -0.56 13.93 -6.54
N ALA A 72 -0.57 14.03 -5.21
CA ALA A 72 -0.24 15.27 -4.51
C ALA A 72 1.21 15.72 -4.82
N VAL A 73 2.17 14.81 -4.76
CA VAL A 73 3.58 15.11 -5.08
C VAL A 73 3.73 15.53 -6.55
N LYS A 74 3.08 14.84 -7.51
CA LYS A 74 3.10 15.26 -8.92
C LYS A 74 2.49 16.63 -9.14
N ALA A 75 1.40 16.96 -8.45
CA ALA A 75 0.77 18.27 -8.52
C ALA A 75 1.70 19.37 -7.98
N LEU A 76 2.43 19.08 -6.89
CA LEU A 76 3.37 20.00 -6.25
C LEU A 76 4.69 20.16 -7.01
N GLU A 77 5.25 19.07 -7.54
CA GLU A 77 6.49 19.06 -8.32
C GLU A 77 6.28 19.65 -9.73
N GLY A 78 5.05 19.58 -10.25
CA GLY A 78 4.73 19.88 -11.64
C GLY A 78 5.29 18.80 -12.59
N ASP A 79 4.66 18.59 -13.73
CA ASP A 79 5.08 17.59 -14.72
C ASP A 79 6.34 18.01 -15.53
N GLY A 80 7.02 19.09 -15.14
CA GLY A 80 8.15 19.68 -15.88
C GLY A 80 7.76 20.19 -17.28
N ILE A 81 6.49 20.05 -17.67
CA ILE A 81 5.95 20.53 -18.93
C ILE A 81 5.27 21.85 -18.63
N GLN A 82 5.93 22.96 -18.96
CA GLN A 82 5.26 24.25 -19.06
C GLN A 82 4.21 24.19 -20.19
N GLN A 83 3.02 23.69 -19.91
CA GLN A 83 1.90 23.94 -20.79
C GLN A 83 1.51 25.41 -20.62
N LYS A 84 1.74 26.20 -21.67
CA LYS A 84 1.12 27.51 -21.81
C LYS A 84 -0.39 27.32 -21.87
N CYS A 85 -1.07 27.48 -20.73
CA CYS A 85 -2.52 27.66 -20.73
C CYS A 85 -2.87 29.00 -21.40
N LYS A 86 -3.94 28.98 -22.21
CA LYS A 86 -4.36 30.04 -23.15
C LYS A 86 -4.80 31.37 -22.51
N GLN A 87 -4.45 31.66 -21.27
CA GLN A 87 -5.01 32.79 -20.53
C GLN A 87 -4.05 33.53 -19.58
N GLY A 88 -2.75 33.50 -19.87
CA GLY A 88 -1.81 34.58 -19.48
C GLY A 88 -1.52 34.76 -17.99
N TYR A 89 -2.01 33.90 -17.09
CA TYR A 89 -1.66 33.94 -15.67
C TYR A 89 -0.56 32.94 -15.37
N PHE A 90 0.54 33.43 -14.80
CA PHE A 90 1.59 32.61 -14.21
C PHE A 90 1.07 32.14 -12.84
N GLU A 91 0.61 30.89 -12.74
CA GLU A 91 0.66 30.21 -11.44
C GLU A 91 2.08 29.65 -11.32
N SER A 92 2.84 30.22 -10.39
CA SER A 92 4.18 29.78 -10.06
C SER A 92 4.08 28.43 -9.37
N TYR A 93 4.46 27.35 -10.04
CA TYR A 93 4.74 26.07 -9.40
C TYR A 93 5.72 26.29 -8.24
N GLY A 94 5.40 25.74 -7.05
CA GLY A 94 6.15 25.98 -5.82
C GLY A 94 5.63 27.14 -4.96
N ASN A 95 4.38 27.58 -5.15
CA ASN A 95 3.74 28.49 -4.21
C ASN A 95 3.43 27.74 -2.90
N VAL A 96 3.79 28.32 -1.75
CA VAL A 96 3.49 27.78 -0.40
C VAL A 96 2.01 27.42 -0.26
N TRP A 97 1.11 28.14 -0.94
CA TRP A 97 -0.32 27.85 -0.92
C TRP A 97 -0.68 26.51 -1.58
N ASP A 98 0.01 26.11 -2.65
CA ASP A 98 -0.21 24.80 -3.29
C ASP A 98 0.24 23.67 -2.36
N VAL A 99 1.34 23.90 -1.65
CA VAL A 99 1.89 22.99 -0.63
C VAL A 99 0.86 22.77 0.49
N ILE A 100 0.34 23.84 1.09
CA ILE A 100 -0.68 23.76 2.16
C ILE A 100 -1.91 22.97 1.70
N VAL A 101 -2.43 23.26 0.50
CA VAL A 101 -3.60 22.55 -0.05
C VAL A 101 -3.29 21.06 -0.29
N GLY A 102 -2.08 20.74 -0.75
CA GLY A 102 -1.61 19.35 -0.88
C GLY A 102 -1.56 18.60 0.45
N TYR A 103 -1.09 19.26 1.52
CA TYR A 103 -1.09 18.68 2.87
C TYR A 103 -2.51 18.44 3.40
N GLU A 104 -3.43 19.40 3.25
CA GLU A 104 -4.83 19.23 3.66
C GLU A 104 -5.50 18.06 2.94
N PHE A 105 -5.24 17.90 1.64
CA PHE A 105 -5.73 16.77 0.84
C PHE A 105 -5.21 15.42 1.38
N LEU A 106 -3.91 15.33 1.69
CA LEU A 106 -3.33 14.09 2.21
C LEU A 106 -3.83 13.73 3.61
N LEU A 107 -4.03 14.73 4.48
CA LEU A 107 -4.61 14.53 5.81
C LEU A 107 -6.05 13.98 5.70
N ALA A 108 -6.85 14.52 4.78
CA ALA A 108 -8.21 14.03 4.53
C ALA A 108 -8.23 12.58 4.01
N GLU A 109 -7.31 12.20 3.12
CA GLU A 109 -7.19 10.81 2.64
C GLU A 109 -6.75 9.84 3.74
N LEU A 110 -5.82 10.25 4.60
CA LEU A 110 -5.43 9.44 5.75
C LEU A 110 -6.55 9.33 6.80
N GLU A 111 -7.39 10.35 6.95
CA GLU A 111 -8.56 10.30 7.84
C GLU A 111 -9.64 9.34 7.31
N LYS A 112 -9.88 9.32 5.99
CA LYS A 112 -10.71 8.29 5.34
C LYS A 112 -10.13 6.90 5.55
N ALA A 113 -8.82 6.73 5.37
CA ALA A 113 -8.15 5.46 5.61
C ALA A 113 -8.32 4.99 7.07
N LYS A 114 -8.21 5.92 8.04
CA LYS A 114 -8.47 5.66 9.47
C LYS A 114 -9.88 5.16 9.73
N ALA A 115 -10.91 5.71 9.06
CA ALA A 115 -12.29 5.23 9.18
C ALA A 115 -12.49 3.81 8.65
N MET A 116 -11.66 3.39 7.68
CA MET A 116 -11.71 2.07 7.04
C MET A 116 -10.93 0.98 7.81
N VAL A 117 -10.08 1.36 8.78
CA VAL A 117 -9.23 0.44 9.58
C VAL A 117 -10.02 -0.75 10.15
N ASN A 118 -11.22 -0.50 10.68
CA ASN A 118 -12.03 -1.52 11.35
C ASN A 118 -12.58 -2.59 10.39
N GLN A 119 -12.45 -2.40 9.07
CA GLN A 119 -12.90 -3.34 8.05
C GLN A 119 -11.84 -4.39 7.71
N TYR A 120 -10.60 -4.21 8.18
CA TYR A 120 -9.49 -5.12 7.88
C TYR A 120 -9.23 -6.11 9.03
N PRO A 121 -8.92 -7.38 8.70
CA PRO A 121 -8.79 -8.47 9.67
C PRO A 121 -7.51 -8.45 10.52
N GLU A 122 -6.54 -7.59 10.22
CA GLU A 122 -5.37 -7.27 11.08
C GLU A 122 -5.19 -5.74 11.17
N PRO A 123 -6.04 -5.07 11.97
CA PRO A 123 -6.05 -3.62 12.04
C PRO A 123 -4.78 -3.05 12.70
N GLU A 124 -4.04 -3.81 13.53
CA GLU A 124 -2.87 -3.27 14.24
C GLU A 124 -1.77 -2.79 13.28
N HIS A 125 -1.40 -3.58 12.26
CA HIS A 125 -0.37 -3.19 11.29
C HIS A 125 -0.82 -2.01 10.42
N PHE A 126 -2.09 -1.98 10.05
CA PHE A 126 -2.68 -0.89 9.26
C PHE A 126 -2.74 0.42 10.07
N LYS A 127 -3.17 0.36 11.34
CA LYS A 127 -3.16 1.48 12.29
C LYS A 127 -1.77 2.06 12.50
N VAL A 128 -0.77 1.20 12.74
CA VAL A 128 0.62 1.62 12.96
C VAL A 128 1.16 2.36 11.73
N ASN A 129 0.92 1.84 10.52
CA ASN A 129 1.38 2.48 9.29
C ASN A 129 0.66 3.81 9.01
N ILE A 130 -0.64 3.90 9.27
CA ILE A 130 -1.38 5.17 9.18
C ILE A 130 -0.80 6.17 10.19
N ASN A 131 -0.64 5.80 11.45
CA ASN A 131 -0.08 6.66 12.49
C ASN A 131 1.34 7.15 12.14
N LEU A 132 2.17 6.30 11.52
CA LEU A 132 3.49 6.69 11.02
C LEU A 132 3.41 7.71 9.88
N GLY A 133 2.48 7.53 8.95
CA GLY A 133 2.20 8.49 7.87
C GLY A 133 1.78 9.85 8.41
N TRP A 134 0.86 9.87 9.38
CA TRP A 134 0.45 11.08 10.09
C TRP A 134 1.61 11.76 10.80
N LYS A 135 2.41 11.02 11.58
CA LYS A 135 3.55 11.57 12.32
C LYS A 135 4.56 12.24 11.37
N LYS A 136 4.79 11.63 10.20
CA LYS A 136 5.71 12.15 9.20
C LYS A 136 5.18 13.42 8.52
N LEU A 137 3.86 13.52 8.31
CA LEU A 137 3.24 14.74 7.80
C LEU A 137 3.26 15.86 8.84
N ASP A 138 3.00 15.55 10.11
CA ASP A 138 3.04 16.53 11.20
C ASP A 138 4.46 17.10 11.38
N GLU A 139 5.49 16.23 11.34
CA GLU A 139 6.90 16.63 11.37
C GLU A 139 7.25 17.59 10.21
N CYS A 140 6.83 17.28 8.98
CA CYS A 140 7.02 18.20 7.85
C CYS A 140 6.24 19.52 7.98
N SER A 141 5.09 19.54 8.65
CA SER A 141 4.30 20.76 8.87
C SER A 141 4.89 21.68 9.95
N MET A 142 5.55 21.09 10.95
CA MET A 142 6.18 21.79 12.06
C MET A 142 7.48 22.49 11.65
N ASP A 143 8.20 21.92 10.69
CA ASP A 143 9.43 22.50 10.14
C ASP A 143 9.17 23.81 9.35
N GLU A 144 7.95 23.99 8.81
CA GLU A 144 7.55 25.20 8.06
C GLU A 144 6.73 26.20 8.89
N THR A 145 6.03 25.75 9.93
CA THR A 145 5.19 26.60 10.78
C THR A 145 5.29 26.11 12.22
N GLY A 146 6.04 26.84 13.06
CA GLY A 146 6.32 26.49 14.47
C GLY A 146 5.11 26.53 15.41
N GLY A 147 4.04 25.78 15.11
CA GLY A 147 2.83 25.65 15.90
C GLY A 147 2.53 24.19 16.21
N GLN A 148 2.47 23.85 17.49
CA GLN A 148 2.14 22.49 17.94
C GLN A 148 0.67 22.15 17.62
N SER A 149 0.44 21.17 16.74
CA SER A 149 -0.86 20.58 16.50
C SER A 149 -1.14 19.46 17.54
N ASN A 150 -2.19 19.63 18.34
CA ASN A 150 -2.70 18.59 19.24
C ASN A 150 -3.69 17.73 18.43
N ILE A 151 -3.29 16.55 17.94
CA ILE A 151 -4.17 15.72 17.11
C ILE A 151 -4.24 14.26 17.59
N LEU A 152 -5.48 13.76 17.67
CA LEU A 152 -5.93 12.48 18.23
C LEU A 152 -5.35 11.24 17.50
N GLN A 153 -4.31 10.67 18.10
CA GLN A 153 -3.71 9.38 17.73
C GLN A 153 -4.75 8.24 17.78
N ILE A 154 -4.72 7.30 16.82
CA ILE A 154 -5.59 6.12 16.88
C ILE A 154 -5.12 5.26 18.07
N PRO A 155 -5.96 5.01 19.09
CA PRO A 155 -5.57 4.13 20.18
C PRO A 155 -5.33 2.70 19.65
N HIS A 156 -4.30 2.06 20.24
CA HIS A 156 -3.87 0.69 19.94
C HIS A 156 -5.06 -0.27 19.89
#